data_AF-A0A1L8TQY9-F1
#
_entry.id   AF-A0A1L8TQY9-F1
#
_cell.length_a   1.000
_cell.length_b   1.000
_cell.length_c   1.000
_cell.angle_alpha   90.00
_cell.angle_beta   90.00
_cell.angle_gamma   90.00
#
_symmetry.space_group_name_H-M   'P 1'
#
loop_
_entity.id
_entity.type
_entity.pdbx_description
1 polymer ?
#
loop_
_entity_poly.entity_id
_entity_poly.type
_entity_poly.pdbx_seq_one_letter_code
_entity_poly.pdbx_strand_id
1 'polypeptide(L)'
;MKILRIILHLLQIGLLYGIYLVRELYANHLGFMRNVSFYSQKFENSMIGSKVNLLPLVFLVLALLLIIKKVNLERILLLFFSLFFLGWLFLFKLQTMPIYYLVCGILCLIALIQIIIATKRS
;
A
#
# COMPACT_ATOMS: atom_id res chain seq x y z
N MET A 1 -16.54 -11.53 15.34
CA MET A 1 -15.73 -10.67 14.45
C MET A 1 -14.38 -10.19 15.01
N LYS A 2 -14.05 -10.38 16.31
CA LYS A 2 -12.74 -9.94 16.86
C LYS A 2 -11.54 -10.72 16.29
N ILE A 3 -11.68 -12.04 16.15
CA ILE A 3 -10.63 -12.94 15.63
C ILE A 3 -10.26 -12.59 14.19
N LEU A 4 -11.26 -12.44 13.30
CA LEU A 4 -11.04 -12.05 11.91
C LEU A 4 -10.25 -10.74 11.79
N ARG A 5 -10.58 -9.74 12.63
CA ARG A 5 -9.85 -8.47 12.63
C ARG A 5 -8.38 -8.65 13.02
N ILE A 6 -8.10 -9.45 14.04
CA ILE A 6 -6.71 -9.76 14.46
C ILE A 6 -5.95 -10.42 13.30
N ILE A 7 -6.57 -11.40 12.64
CA ILE A 7 -5.99 -12.06 11.46
C ILE A 7 -5.69 -11.05 10.35
N LEU A 8 -6.61 -10.13 10.07
CA LEU A 8 -6.39 -9.11 9.04
C LEU A 8 -5.26 -8.13 9.40
N HIS A 9 -5.11 -7.74 10.68
CA HIS A 9 -3.97 -6.94 11.10
C HIS A 9 -2.65 -7.71 11.03
N LEU A 10 -2.64 -9.00 11.39
CA LEU A 10 -1.46 -9.85 11.21
C LEU A 10 -1.07 -9.95 9.74
N LEU A 11 -2.05 -10.08 8.84
CA LEU A 11 -1.82 -10.07 7.40
C LEU A 11 -1.23 -8.73 6.94
N GLN A 12 -1.69 -7.58 7.44
CA GLN A 12 -1.10 -6.28 7.11
C GLN A 12 0.35 -6.17 7.53
N ILE A 13 0.70 -6.67 8.74
CA ILE A 13 2.08 -6.71 9.22
C ILE A 13 2.92 -7.64 8.33
N GLY A 14 2.39 -8.80 7.97
CA GLY A 14 3.04 -9.73 7.04
C GLY A 14 3.28 -9.12 5.66
N LEU A 15 2.33 -8.36 5.14
CA LEU A 15 2.47 -7.63 3.87
C LEU A 15 3.53 -6.52 3.96
N LEU A 16 3.59 -5.78 5.07
CA LEU A 16 4.66 -4.80 5.30
C LEU A 16 6.03 -5.47 5.32
N TYR A 17 6.16 -6.61 5.99
CA TYR A 17 7.39 -7.41 5.95
C TYR A 17 7.68 -7.97 4.55
N GLY A 18 6.64 -8.32 3.78
CA GLY A 18 6.76 -8.75 2.39
C GLY A 18 7.47 -7.72 1.49
N ILE A 19 7.37 -6.42 1.76
CA ILE A 19 8.13 -5.38 1.04
C ILE A 19 9.64 -5.60 1.19
N TYR A 20 10.09 -5.93 2.40
CA TYR A 20 11.49 -6.24 2.68
C TYR A 20 11.94 -7.50 1.93
N LEU A 21 11.16 -8.58 2.01
CA LEU A 21 11.48 -9.84 1.33
C LEU A 21 11.54 -9.67 -0.20
N VAL A 22 10.61 -8.92 -0.79
CA VAL A 22 10.61 -8.64 -2.24
C VAL A 22 11.86 -7.85 -2.63
N ARG A 23 12.30 -6.91 -1.78
CA ARG A 23 13.52 -6.15 -2.03
C ARG A 23 14.76 -7.04 -2.01
N GLU A 24 14.86 -7.97 -1.07
CA GLU A 24 15.94 -8.96 -1.05
C GLU A 24 15.88 -9.89 -2.26
N LEU A 25 14.70 -10.36 -2.62
CA LEU A 25 14.50 -11.23 -3.79
C LEU A 25 14.92 -10.51 -5.08
N TYR A 26 14.60 -9.23 -5.22
CA TYR A 26 15.02 -8.39 -6.34
C TYR A 26 16.54 -8.25 -6.42
N ALA A 27 17.23 -8.07 -5.29
CA ALA A 27 18.68 -7.95 -5.26
C ALA A 27 19.41 -9.27 -5.59
N ASN A 28 18.81 -10.41 -5.23
CA ASN A 28 19.51 -11.70 -5.24
C ASN A 28 19.10 -12.64 -6.39
N HIS A 29 17.97 -12.41 -7.06
CA HIS A 29 17.49 -13.28 -8.15
C HIS A 29 17.35 -12.55 -9.48
N LEU A 30 18.29 -12.81 -10.39
CA LEU A 30 18.37 -12.18 -11.71
C LEU A 30 17.12 -12.39 -12.58
N GLY A 31 16.50 -13.58 -12.51
CA GLY A 31 15.24 -13.86 -13.21
C GLY A 31 14.07 -13.02 -12.69
N PHE A 32 13.99 -12.84 -11.36
CA PHE A 32 12.97 -11.99 -10.74
C PHE A 32 13.23 -10.51 -11.05
N MET A 33 14.47 -10.05 -10.95
CA MET A 33 14.90 -8.71 -11.35
C MET A 33 14.47 -8.37 -12.78
N ARG A 34 14.79 -9.24 -13.74
CA ARG A 34 14.43 -9.04 -15.16
C ARG A 34 12.92 -8.93 -15.35
N ASN A 35 12.14 -9.80 -14.71
CA ASN A 35 10.69 -9.78 -14.80
C ASN A 35 10.10 -8.49 -14.20
N VAL A 36 10.56 -8.10 -13.01
CA VAL A 36 10.11 -6.87 -12.35
C VAL A 36 10.39 -5.66 -13.24
N SER A 37 11.60 -5.52 -13.79
CA SER A 37 11.93 -4.41 -14.67
C SER A 37 11.06 -4.38 -15.93
N PHE A 38 10.86 -5.54 -16.58
CA PHE A 38 10.00 -5.65 -17.77
C PHE A 38 8.54 -5.26 -17.49
N TYR A 39 7.95 -5.81 -16.42
CA TYR A 39 6.56 -5.50 -16.07
C TYR A 39 6.39 -4.09 -15.52
N SER A 40 7.39 -3.55 -14.81
CA SER A 40 7.42 -2.17 -14.32
C SER A 40 7.28 -1.20 -15.48
N GLN A 41 8.11 -1.35 -16.52
CA GLN A 41 8.06 -0.50 -17.71
C GLN A 41 6.75 -0.65 -18.48
N LYS A 42 6.25 -1.89 -18.64
CA LYS A 42 4.95 -2.14 -19.29
C LYS A 42 3.81 -1.48 -18.52
N PHE A 43 3.87 -1.53 -17.19
CA PHE A 43 2.82 -0.97 -16.34
C PHE A 43 2.87 0.56 -16.32
N GLU A 44 4.06 1.16 -16.25
CA GLU A 44 4.28 2.60 -16.35
C GLU A 44 3.62 3.21 -17.60
N ASN A 45 3.78 2.53 -18.75
CA ASN A 45 3.18 2.96 -20.03
C ASN A 45 1.65 2.79 -20.07
N SER A 46 1.03 2.16 -19.08
CA SER A 46 -0.43 2.02 -19.00
C SER A 46 -1.09 3.27 -18.40
N MET A 47 -2.38 3.45 -18.70
CA MET A 47 -3.17 4.56 -18.14
C MET A 47 -3.27 4.51 -16.61
N ILE A 48 -3.21 3.32 -16.01
CA ILE A 48 -3.27 3.13 -14.57
C ILE A 48 -1.91 3.40 -13.94
N GLY A 49 -0.83 2.83 -14.52
CA GLY A 49 0.53 2.95 -13.99
C GLY A 49 1.01 4.39 -13.87
N SER A 50 0.77 5.20 -14.91
CA SER A 50 1.08 6.64 -14.93
C SER A 50 0.39 7.46 -13.82
N LYS A 51 -0.66 6.92 -13.18
CA LYS A 51 -1.44 7.58 -12.12
C LYS A 51 -1.31 6.92 -10.74
N VAL A 52 -0.44 5.92 -10.59
CA VAL A 52 -0.25 5.21 -9.32
C VAL A 52 0.22 6.13 -8.19
N ASN A 53 0.93 7.20 -8.51
CA ASN A 53 1.34 8.24 -7.57
C ASN A 53 0.15 8.95 -6.88
N LEU A 54 -1.05 8.94 -7.49
CA LEU A 54 -2.26 9.53 -6.91
C LEU A 54 -2.95 8.59 -5.90
N LEU A 55 -2.60 7.30 -5.89
CA LEU A 55 -3.20 6.31 -5.03
C LEU A 55 -3.16 6.66 -3.51
N PRO A 56 -2.02 7.11 -2.93
CA PRO A 56 -2.01 7.54 -1.53
C PRO A 56 -2.94 8.73 -1.24
N LEU A 57 -3.12 9.64 -2.20
CA LEU A 57 -4.06 10.77 -2.06
C LEU A 57 -5.51 10.26 -2.03
N VAL A 58 -5.86 9.31 -2.89
CA VAL A 58 -7.19 8.69 -2.88
C VAL A 58 -7.49 8.06 -1.51
N PHE A 59 -6.55 7.30 -0.95
CA PHE A 59 -6.72 6.70 0.37
C PHE A 59 -6.81 7.73 1.49
N LEU A 60 -6.04 8.82 1.41
CA LEU A 60 -6.10 9.91 2.37
C LEU A 60 -7.49 10.57 2.38
N VAL A 61 -8.04 10.89 1.20
CA VAL A 61 -9.38 11.47 1.06
C VAL A 61 -10.44 10.51 1.61
N LEU A 62 -10.37 9.22 1.28
CA LEU A 62 -11.28 8.21 1.83
C LEU A 62 -11.19 8.13 3.36
N ALA A 63 -9.98 8.18 3.92
CA ALA A 63 -9.77 8.16 5.37
C ALA A 63 -10.42 9.37 6.05
N LEU A 64 -10.23 10.58 5.50
CA LEU A 64 -10.84 11.80 6.01
C LEU A 64 -12.36 11.74 5.96
N LEU A 65 -12.94 11.31 4.84
CA LEU A 65 -14.39 11.14 4.69
C LEU A 65 -14.97 10.17 5.73
N LEU A 66 -14.26 9.06 6.00
CA LEU A 66 -14.68 8.10 7.02
C LEU A 66 -14.56 8.67 8.43
N ILE A 67 -13.51 9.44 8.75
CA ILE A 67 -13.34 10.07 10.06
C ILE A 67 -14.43 11.10 10.33
N ILE A 68 -14.76 11.95 9.35
CA ILE A 68 -15.83 12.96 9.47
C ILE A 68 -17.16 12.31 9.87
N LYS A 69 -17.48 11.14 9.28
CA LYS A 69 -18.71 10.41 9.62
C LYS A 69 -18.74 9.91 11.06
N LYS A 70 -17.63 9.36 11.57
CA LYS A 70 -17.49 8.86 12.94
C LYS A 70 -16.03 8.58 13.24
N VAL A 71 -15.54 9.12 14.34
CA VAL A 71 -14.16 8.87 14.80
C VAL A 71 -14.06 7.47 15.40
N ASN A 72 -13.03 6.73 14.98
CA ASN A 72 -12.78 5.37 15.39
C ASN A 72 -11.31 5.02 15.18
N LEU A 73 -10.73 4.22 16.07
CA LEU A 73 -9.35 3.75 15.99
C LEU A 73 -9.00 3.19 14.59
N GLU A 74 -9.87 2.39 13.96
CA GLU A 74 -9.57 1.80 12.64
C GLU A 74 -9.52 2.84 11.52
N ARG A 75 -10.33 3.90 11.63
CA ARG A 75 -10.36 5.00 10.67
C ARG A 75 -9.16 5.93 10.87
N ILE A 76 -8.76 6.12 12.12
CA ILE A 76 -7.50 6.82 12.48
C ILE A 76 -6.30 6.04 11.94
N LEU A 77 -6.26 4.71 12.08
CA LEU A 77 -5.21 3.86 11.51
C LEU A 77 -5.14 3.97 9.99
N LEU A 78 -6.28 4.01 9.30
CA LEU A 78 -6.32 4.25 7.86
C LEU A 78 -5.73 5.61 7.47
N LEU A 79 -6.03 6.66 8.25
CA LEU A 79 -5.46 7.99 8.05
C LEU A 79 -3.93 7.98 8.23
N PHE A 80 -3.45 7.41 9.34
CA PHE A 80 -2.02 7.27 9.60
C PHE A 80 -1.31 6.49 8.50
N PHE A 81 -1.89 5.38 8.05
CA PHE A 81 -1.32 4.59 6.96
C PHE A 81 -1.28 5.38 5.64
N SER A 82 -2.34 6.12 5.32
CA SER A 82 -2.40 6.94 4.11
C SER A 82 -1.36 8.05 4.13
N LEU A 83 -1.17 8.70 5.28
CA LEU A 83 -0.13 9.70 5.49
C LEU A 83 1.27 9.09 5.41
N PHE A 84 1.48 7.90 5.98
CA PHE A 84 2.74 7.17 5.88
C PHE A 84 3.07 6.82 4.43
N PHE A 85 2.11 6.29 3.67
CA PHE A 85 2.30 5.98 2.25
C PHE A 85 2.62 7.26 1.45
N LEU A 86 1.90 8.34 1.70
CA LEU A 86 2.16 9.63 1.05
C LEU A 86 3.54 10.19 1.41
N GLY A 87 3.93 10.11 2.68
CA GLY A 87 5.26 10.48 3.15
C GLY A 87 6.36 9.64 2.51
N TRP A 88 6.17 8.33 2.37
CA TRP A 88 7.11 7.47 1.66
C TRP A 88 7.25 7.86 0.19
N LEU A 89 6.13 8.16 -0.47
CA LEU A 89 6.14 8.59 -1.88
C LEU A 89 6.97 9.86 -2.09
N PHE A 90 6.72 10.90 -1.28
CA PHE A 90 7.33 12.22 -1.48
C PHE A 90 8.67 12.43 -0.77
N LEU A 91 8.79 12.03 0.49
CA LEU A 91 9.99 12.30 1.31
C LEU A 91 11.11 11.32 0.99
N PHE A 92 10.77 10.04 0.82
CA PHE A 92 11.74 8.97 0.59
C PHE A 92 11.86 8.58 -0.89
N LYS A 93 11.21 9.34 -1.79
CA LYS A 93 11.23 9.15 -3.25
C LYS A 93 10.96 7.70 -3.65
N LEU A 94 9.87 7.11 -3.19
CA LEU A 94 9.52 5.71 -3.50
C LEU A 94 9.59 5.38 -5.00
N GLN A 95 9.30 6.37 -5.87
CA GLN A 95 9.38 6.28 -7.33
C GLN A 95 10.76 5.88 -7.87
N THR A 96 11.85 6.14 -7.14
CA THR A 96 13.20 5.77 -7.59
C THR A 96 13.55 4.33 -7.24
N MET A 97 12.69 3.60 -6.51
CA MET A 97 12.91 2.19 -6.23
C MET A 97 12.62 1.34 -7.46
N PRO A 98 13.48 0.37 -7.81
CA PRO A 98 13.25 -0.48 -8.98
C PRO A 98 12.00 -1.37 -8.84
N ILE A 99 11.57 -1.62 -7.60
CA ILE A 99 10.35 -2.37 -7.25
C ILE A 99 9.15 -1.45 -6.98
N TYR A 100 9.19 -0.17 -7.39
CA TYR A 100 8.20 0.87 -7.08
C TYR A 100 6.74 0.40 -7.18
N TYR A 101 6.32 -0.08 -8.36
CA TYR A 101 4.94 -0.50 -8.59
C TYR A 101 4.51 -1.70 -7.74
N LEU A 102 5.46 -2.58 -7.41
CA LEU A 102 5.20 -3.75 -6.58
C LEU A 102 5.01 -3.32 -5.12
N VAL A 103 5.82 -2.38 -4.63
CA VAL A 103 5.62 -1.75 -3.30
C VAL A 103 4.29 -1.00 -3.25
N CYS A 104 3.96 -0.22 -4.28
CA CYS A 104 2.65 0.44 -4.37
C CYS A 104 1.49 -0.57 -4.36
N GLY A 105 1.63 -1.70 -5.05
CA GLY A 105 0.65 -2.79 -5.03
C GLY A 105 0.45 -3.38 -3.63
N ILE A 106 1.54 -3.65 -2.90
CA ILE A 106 1.48 -4.15 -1.53
C ILE A 106 0.83 -3.12 -0.59
N LEU A 107 1.25 -1.85 -0.65
CA LEU A 107 0.67 -0.78 0.15
C LEU A 107 -0.82 -0.56 -0.17
N CYS A 108 -1.20 -0.70 -1.44
CA CYS A 108 -2.60 -0.69 -1.86
C CYS A 108 -3.41 -1.80 -1.17
N LEU A 109 -2.91 -3.04 -1.19
CA LEU A 109 -3.57 -4.16 -0.53
C LEU A 109 -3.73 -3.94 0.98
N ILE A 110 -2.70 -3.41 1.65
CA ILE A 110 -2.77 -3.07 3.08
C ILE A 110 -3.86 -2.01 3.34
N ALA A 111 -3.92 -0.96 2.52
CA ALA A 111 -4.93 0.09 2.63
C ALA A 111 -6.35 -0.46 2.41
N LEU A 112 -6.55 -1.32 1.41
CA LEU A 112 -7.83 -1.98 1.14
C LEU A 112 -8.27 -2.85 2.32
N ILE A 113 -7.36 -3.65 2.89
CA ILE A 113 -7.63 -4.42 4.10
C ILE A 113 -8.04 -3.48 5.24
N GLN A 114 -7.34 -2.35 5.43
CA GLN A 114 -7.67 -1.40 6.47
C GLN A 114 -9.05 -0.75 6.27
N ILE A 115 -9.44 -0.45 5.03
CA ILE A 115 -10.78 0.06 4.71
C ILE A 115 -11.84 -0.97 5.08
N ILE A 116 -11.64 -2.25 4.77
CA ILE A 116 -12.58 -3.33 5.12
C ILE A 116 -12.76 -3.40 6.65
N ILE A 117 -11.68 -3.30 7.41
CA ILE A 117 -11.74 -3.29 8.88
C ILE A 117 -12.46 -2.02 9.39
N ALA A 118 -12.14 -0.87 8.82
CA ALA A 118 -12.66 0.44 9.24
C ALA A 118 -14.16 0.65 8.93
N THR A 119 -14.67 -0.01 7.88
CA THR A 119 -16.07 0.05 7.46
C THR A 119 -16.94 -0.96 8.19
N LYS A 120 -16.46 -2.16 8.52
CA LYS A 120 -17.20 -3.17 9.31
C LYS A 120 -17.59 -2.73 10.74
N ARG A 121 -17.12 -1.58 11.21
CA ARG A 121 -17.44 -1.00 12.52
C ARG A 121 -18.49 0.13 12.46
N SER A 122 -19.09 0.41 11.29
CA SER A 122 -20.34 1.18 11.20
C SER A 122 -21.53 0.28 11.48
#